data_AF-A0A1R3UTT8-F1
#
_entry.id   AF-A0A1R3UTT8-F1
#
_cell.length_a   1.000
_cell.length_b   1.000
_cell.length_c   1.000
_cell.angle_alpha   90.00
_cell.angle_beta   90.00
_cell.angle_gamma   90.00
#
_symmetry.space_group_name_H-M   'P 1'
#
loop_
_entity.id
_entity.type
_entity.pdbx_description
1 polymer ?
#
loop_
_entity_poly.entity_id
_entity_poly.type
_entity_poly.pdbx_seq_one_letter_code
_entity_poly.pdbx_strand_id
1 'polypeptide(L)'
;MELTLLVPVIVVVLMLMVVAGRQVSAALITQDAAAAAARAASLQREAGTARTQARQAAEQELTDRGLVCTPFTLRVNTGQFAPGGVVEVEMECTVTVVDLGGLGGQRTWSASAASPVDPYRAFP
;
A
#
# COMPACT_ATOMS: atom_id res chain seq x y z
N MET A 1 -11.34 5.19 45.92
CA MET A 1 -10.27 5.98 45.25
C MET A 1 -9.47 5.14 44.24
N GLU A 2 -10.00 4.00 43.80
CA GLU A 2 -9.33 3.07 42.86
C GLU A 2 -9.73 3.32 41.40
N LEU A 3 -10.98 3.74 41.14
CA LEU A 3 -11.45 4.06 39.79
C LEU A 3 -10.72 5.26 39.16
N THR A 4 -10.24 6.20 39.98
CA THR A 4 -9.52 7.40 39.54
C THR A 4 -8.21 7.09 38.83
N LEU A 5 -7.57 5.96 39.13
CA LEU A 5 -6.37 5.48 38.44
C LEU A 5 -6.68 4.49 37.31
N LEU A 6 -7.76 3.71 37.44
CA LEU A 6 -8.14 2.71 36.43
C LEU A 6 -8.64 3.34 35.12
N VAL A 7 -9.45 4.40 35.22
CA VAL A 7 -10.01 5.10 34.05
C VAL A 7 -8.93 5.62 33.09
N PRO A 8 -7.91 6.40 33.51
CA PRO A 8 -6.90 6.89 32.58
C PRO A 8 -6.09 5.75 31.95
N VAL A 9 -5.83 4.66 32.67
CA VAL A 9 -5.14 3.47 32.12
C VAL A 9 -5.96 2.83 31.00
N ILE A 10 -7.27 2.63 31.21
CA ILE A 10 -8.15 2.07 30.18
C ILE A 10 -8.20 2.99 28.95
N VAL A 11 -8.28 4.30 29.15
CA VAL A 11 -8.29 5.28 28.04
C VAL A 11 -7.00 5.18 27.22
N VAL A 12 -5.83 5.10 27.88
CA VAL A 12 -4.54 4.91 27.20
C VAL A 12 -4.51 3.60 26.42
N VAL A 13 -4.99 2.50 27.00
CA VAL A 13 -5.04 1.18 26.33
C VAL A 13 -5.94 1.22 25.09
N LEU A 14 -7.12 1.84 25.18
CA LEU A 14 -8.03 2.01 24.04
C LEU A 14 -7.39 2.86 22.94
N MET A 15 -6.69 3.93 23.33
CA MET A 15 -5.97 4.79 22.39
C MET A 15 -4.86 4.02 21.66
N LEU A 16 -4.10 3.19 22.38
CA LEU A 16 -3.09 2.31 21.79
C LEU A 16 -3.71 1.30 20.81
N MET A 17 -4.87 0.72 21.13
CA MET A 17 -5.58 -0.18 20.21
C MET A 17 -6.00 0.53 18.92
N VAL A 18 -6.51 1.77 19.01
CA VAL A 18 -6.89 2.57 17.83
C VAL A 18 -5.65 2.88 16.99
N VAL A 19 -4.55 3.29 17.60
CA VAL A 19 -3.30 3.56 16.88
C VAL A 19 -2.80 2.30 16.19
N ALA A 20 -2.72 1.17 16.91
CA ALA A 20 -2.31 -0.11 16.33
C ALA A 20 -3.22 -0.53 15.16
N GLY A 21 -4.53 -0.40 15.32
CA GLY A 21 -5.50 -0.69 14.28
C GLY A 21 -5.27 0.13 13.01
N ARG A 22 -5.06 1.45 13.13
CA ARG A 22 -4.77 2.31 11.98
C ARG A 22 -3.46 1.97 11.28
N GLN A 23 -2.43 1.57 12.03
CA GLN A 23 -1.15 1.15 11.46
C GLN A 23 -1.30 -0.14 10.64
N VAL A 24 -2.05 -1.11 11.18
CA VAL A 24 -2.36 -2.35 10.45
C VAL A 24 -3.20 -2.06 9.21
N SER A 25 -4.22 -1.19 9.31
CA SER A 25 -5.01 -0.80 8.13
C SER A 25 -4.16 -0.15 7.05
N ALA A 26 -3.23 0.75 7.40
CA ALA A 26 -2.33 1.36 6.43
C ALA A 26 -1.41 0.33 5.75
N ALA A 27 -0.88 -0.64 6.52
CA ALA A 27 -0.10 -1.74 5.97
C ALA A 27 -0.91 -2.63 5.02
N LEU A 28 -2.16 -2.94 5.36
CA LEU A 28 -3.05 -3.72 4.51
C LEU A 28 -3.42 -2.97 3.22
N ILE A 29 -3.80 -1.69 3.33
CA ILE A 29 -4.14 -0.85 2.18
C ILE A 29 -2.95 -0.73 1.23
N THR A 30 -1.74 -0.56 1.77
CA THR A 30 -0.53 -0.50 0.93
C THR A 30 -0.25 -1.84 0.23
N GLN A 31 -0.44 -2.97 0.90
CA GLN A 31 -0.32 -4.28 0.25
C GLN A 31 -1.37 -4.49 -0.85
N ASP A 32 -2.63 -4.14 -0.58
CA ASP A 32 -3.73 -4.22 -1.55
C ASP A 32 -3.44 -3.33 -2.78
N ALA A 33 -2.97 -2.10 -2.57
CA ALA A 33 -2.61 -1.19 -3.65
C ALA A 33 -1.45 -1.73 -4.49
N ALA A 34 -0.42 -2.32 -3.88
CA ALA A 34 0.68 -2.95 -4.61
C ALA A 34 0.20 -4.15 -5.44
N ALA A 35 -0.69 -4.99 -4.88
CA ALA A 35 -1.27 -6.12 -5.57
C ALA A 35 -2.15 -5.69 -6.75
N ALA A 36 -2.99 -4.67 -6.56
CA ALA A 36 -3.79 -4.07 -7.62
C ALA A 36 -2.93 -3.49 -8.74
N ALA A 37 -1.83 -2.81 -8.39
CA ALA A 37 -0.87 -2.28 -9.35
C ALA A 37 -0.17 -3.38 -10.15
N ALA A 38 0.29 -4.44 -9.49
CA ALA A 38 0.93 -5.58 -10.16
C ALA A 38 -0.04 -6.28 -11.13
N ARG A 39 -1.31 -6.43 -10.73
CA ARG A 39 -2.37 -6.99 -11.57
C ARG A 39 -2.69 -6.08 -12.77
N ALA A 40 -2.79 -4.77 -12.55
CA ALA A 40 -3.02 -3.83 -13.64
C ALA A 40 -1.84 -3.82 -14.63
N ALA A 41 -0.61 -3.94 -14.12
CA ALA A 41 0.59 -4.03 -14.94
C ALA A 41 0.61 -5.30 -15.81
N SER A 42 0.30 -6.47 -15.24
CA SER A 42 0.32 -7.76 -15.97
C SER A 42 -0.74 -7.86 -17.07
N LEU A 43 -1.79 -7.03 -17.02
CA LEU A 43 -2.80 -6.91 -18.08
C LEU A 43 -2.36 -6.05 -19.27
N GLN A 44 -1.34 -5.21 -19.10
CA GLN A 44 -0.86 -4.33 -20.18
C GLN A 44 0.06 -5.06 -21.15
N ARG A 45 0.13 -4.54 -22.37
CA ARG A 45 0.89 -5.16 -23.48
C ARG A 45 2.31 -4.62 -23.60
N GLU A 46 2.54 -3.40 -23.14
CA GLU A 46 3.79 -2.69 -23.29
C GLU A 46 4.29 -2.24 -21.92
N ALA A 47 5.61 -2.33 -21.69
CA ALA A 47 6.19 -1.95 -20.40
C ALA A 47 5.92 -0.47 -20.03
N GLY A 48 5.84 0.42 -21.03
CA GLY A 48 5.50 1.84 -20.82
C GLY A 48 4.08 2.03 -20.29
N THR A 49 3.10 1.41 -20.94
CA THR A 49 1.69 1.48 -20.51
C THR A 49 1.45 0.71 -19.21
N ALA A 50 2.18 -0.39 -18.98
CA ALA A 50 2.17 -1.14 -17.73
C ALA A 50 2.54 -0.27 -16.52
N ARG A 51 3.61 0.53 -16.63
CA ARG A 51 4.04 1.43 -15.56
C ARG A 51 3.00 2.50 -15.24
N THR A 52 2.45 3.14 -16.26
CA THR A 52 1.44 4.19 -16.09
C THR A 52 0.15 3.64 -15.49
N GLN A 53 -0.33 2.50 -15.98
CA GLN A 53 -1.56 1.86 -15.49
C GLN A 53 -1.40 1.29 -14.09
N ALA A 54 -0.24 0.69 -13.77
CA ALA A 54 0.07 0.25 -12.41
C ALA A 54 0.03 1.41 -11.41
N ARG A 55 0.62 2.56 -11.80
CA ARG A 55 0.59 3.77 -10.98
C ARG A 55 -0.83 4.27 -10.76
N GLN A 56 -1.61 4.36 -11.82
CA GLN A 56 -2.99 4.82 -11.74
C GLN A 56 -3.85 3.89 -10.86
N ALA A 57 -3.69 2.57 -10.98
CA ALA A 57 -4.40 1.60 -10.15
C ALA A 57 -4.02 1.71 -8.66
N ALA A 58 -2.74 1.89 -8.34
CA ALA A 58 -2.29 2.13 -6.97
C ALA A 58 -2.89 3.44 -6.41
N GLU A 59 -2.84 4.53 -7.18
CA GLU A 59 -3.39 5.84 -6.76
C GLU A 59 -4.91 5.76 -6.53
N GLN A 60 -5.63 5.01 -7.36
CA GLN A 60 -7.07 4.76 -7.18
C GLN A 60 -7.37 3.98 -5.90
N GLU A 61 -6.69 2.85 -5.65
CA GLU A 61 -6.91 2.06 -4.42
C GLU A 61 -6.59 2.88 -3.17
N LEU A 62 -5.51 3.67 -3.18
CA LEU A 62 -5.17 4.57 -2.08
C LEU A 62 -6.26 5.61 -1.84
N THR A 63 -6.81 6.20 -2.91
CA THR A 63 -7.87 7.21 -2.83
C THR A 63 -9.18 6.63 -2.33
N ASP A 64 -9.58 5.45 -2.83
CA ASP A 64 -10.80 4.76 -2.43
C ASP A 64 -10.78 4.36 -0.95
N ARG A 65 -9.59 4.02 -0.44
CA ARG A 65 -9.37 3.72 0.99
C ARG A 65 -9.09 4.96 1.85
N GLY A 66 -9.03 6.15 1.25
CA GLY A 66 -8.80 7.43 1.92
C GLY A 66 -7.39 7.58 2.52
N LEU A 67 -6.39 6.85 2.01
CA LEU A 67 -5.01 6.94 2.46
C LEU A 67 -4.23 7.93 1.58
N VAL A 68 -3.85 9.07 2.15
CA VAL A 68 -3.03 10.08 1.46
C VAL A 68 -1.55 9.83 1.73
N CYS A 69 -0.83 9.38 0.72
CA CYS A 69 0.61 9.12 0.75
C CYS A 69 1.38 10.29 0.14
N THR A 70 2.26 10.93 0.91
CA THR A 70 3.11 12.01 0.41
C THR A 70 4.47 12.00 1.12
N PRO A 71 5.57 11.61 0.45
CA PRO A 71 5.67 11.15 -0.95
C PRO A 71 5.10 9.75 -1.21
N PHE A 72 4.70 9.52 -2.47
CA PHE A 72 4.31 8.22 -3.03
C PHE A 72 5.28 7.84 -4.17
N THR A 73 5.94 6.68 -4.03
CA THR A 73 6.87 6.15 -5.02
C THR A 73 6.43 4.75 -5.42
N LEU A 74 6.30 4.51 -6.73
CA LEU A 74 6.01 3.20 -7.29
C LEU A 74 7.10 2.82 -8.27
N ARG A 75 7.71 1.65 -8.08
CA ARG A 75 8.70 1.04 -8.97
C ARG A 75 8.11 -0.22 -9.55
N VAL A 76 8.02 -0.28 -10.87
CA VAL A 76 7.52 -1.46 -11.60
C VAL A 76 8.68 -2.08 -12.36
N ASN A 77 9.09 -3.26 -11.92
CA ASN A 77 10.10 -4.05 -12.60
C ASN A 77 9.44 -4.87 -13.72
N THR A 78 9.74 -4.46 -14.95
CA THR A 78 9.28 -5.10 -16.20
C THR A 78 10.40 -5.90 -16.87
N GLY A 79 11.44 -6.31 -16.14
CA GLY A 79 12.61 -6.99 -16.72
C GLY A 79 12.29 -8.32 -17.40
N GLN A 80 11.21 -9.00 -16.98
CA GLN A 80 10.69 -10.23 -17.59
C GLN A 80 9.26 -10.04 -18.11
N PHE A 81 9.00 -8.91 -18.77
CA PHE A 81 7.68 -8.62 -19.36
C PHE A 81 7.48 -9.35 -20.69
N ALA A 82 7.45 -10.69 -20.61
CA ALA A 82 7.19 -11.60 -21.72
C ALA A 82 6.08 -12.59 -21.31
N PRO A 83 5.41 -13.26 -22.25
CA PRO A 83 4.42 -14.29 -21.92
C PRO A 83 5.01 -15.34 -20.97
N GLY A 84 4.36 -15.57 -19.82
CA GLY A 84 4.87 -16.47 -18.77
C GLY A 84 5.95 -15.87 -17.86
N GLY A 85 6.30 -14.59 -18.05
CA GLY A 85 7.18 -13.85 -17.14
C GLY A 85 6.45 -13.29 -15.91
N VAL A 86 7.17 -12.53 -15.10
CA VAL A 86 6.65 -11.96 -13.84
C VAL A 86 6.88 -10.46 -13.84
N VAL A 87 5.86 -9.71 -13.41
CA VAL A 87 5.95 -8.28 -13.13
C VAL A 87 6.00 -8.11 -11.63
N GLU A 88 7.01 -7.41 -11.15
CA GLU A 88 7.16 -7.08 -9.74
C GLU A 88 6.95 -5.58 -9.54
N VAL A 89 6.19 -5.23 -8.52
CA VAL A 89 5.89 -3.85 -8.15
C VAL A 89 6.33 -3.65 -6.72
N GLU A 90 7.16 -2.64 -6.52
CA GLU A 90 7.59 -2.16 -5.20
C GLU A 90 7.00 -0.77 -5.00
N MET A 91 6.40 -0.55 -3.85
CA MET A 91 5.72 0.67 -3.49
C MET A 91 6.25 1.19 -2.16
N GLU A 92 6.49 2.49 -2.10
CA GLU A 92 6.78 3.21 -0.87
C GLU A 92 5.74 4.33 -0.69
N CYS A 93 5.11 4.33 0.48
CA CYS A 93 4.12 5.33 0.87
C CYS A 93 4.54 5.96 2.19
N THR A 94 4.71 7.29 2.20
CA THR A 94 4.93 8.03 3.45
C THR A 94 3.63 8.64 3.94
N VAL A 95 3.18 8.21 5.12
CA VAL A 95 1.96 8.71 5.77
C VAL A 95 2.35 9.65 6.91
N THR A 96 1.71 10.81 6.98
CA THR A 96 1.86 11.72 8.11
C THR A 96 0.92 11.29 9.24
N VAL A 97 1.49 10.86 10.36
CA VAL A 97 0.74 10.47 11.55
C VAL A 97 0.53 11.70 12.43
N VAL A 98 -0.73 11.96 12.78
CA VAL A 98 -1.12 13.07 13.66
C VAL A 98 -0.46 12.88 15.03
N ASP A 99 0.14 13.94 15.55
CA ASP A 99 0.89 13.89 16.79
C ASP A 99 -0.03 13.74 18.00
N LEU A 100 0.15 12.65 18.75
CA LEU A 100 -0.52 12.36 20.01
C LEU A 100 0.56 12.25 21.08
N GLY A 101 0.96 13.40 21.63
CA GLY A 101 1.90 13.46 22.75
C GLY A 101 3.37 13.16 22.39
N GLY A 102 3.81 13.44 21.17
CA GLY A 102 5.20 13.26 20.71
C GLY A 102 5.44 11.98 19.89
N LEU A 103 4.39 11.22 19.59
CA LEU A 103 4.43 10.01 18.76
C LEU A 103 4.05 10.27 17.29
N GLY A 104 3.80 11.53 16.92
CA GLY A 104 3.57 11.95 15.54
C GLY A 104 4.82 11.91 14.67
N GLY A 105 4.61 12.07 13.36
CA GLY A 105 5.69 12.18 12.38
C GLY A 105 5.37 11.50 11.06
N GLN A 106 6.32 11.61 10.13
CA GLN A 106 6.24 10.87 8.87
C GLN A 106 6.68 9.42 9.09
N ARG A 107 5.85 8.47 8.66
CA ARG A 107 6.16 7.05 8.66
C ARG A 107 6.09 6.53 7.23
N THR A 108 7.21 5.98 6.77
CA THR A 108 7.30 5.36 5.44
C THR A 108 7.00 3.88 5.56
N TRP A 109 6.06 3.41 4.74
CA TRP A 109 5.64 2.02 4.60
C TRP A 109 6.05 1.53 3.21
N SER A 110 6.71 0.39 3.16
CA SER A 110 7.10 -0.29 1.92
C SER A 110 6.27 -1.56 1.72
N ALA A 111 5.76 -1.76 0.51
CA ALA A 111 5.04 -2.98 0.13
C ALA A 111 5.49 -3.44 -1.26
N SER A 112 5.64 -4.75 -1.44
CA SER A 112 6.02 -5.36 -2.72
C SER A 112 5.00 -6.43 -3.11
N ALA A 113 4.64 -6.46 -4.39
CA ALA A 113 3.74 -7.47 -4.94
C ALA A 113 4.23 -7.92 -6.33
N ALA A 114 4.10 -9.21 -6.61
CA ALA A 114 4.43 -9.79 -7.90
C ALA A 114 3.20 -10.44 -8.53
N SER A 115 3.02 -10.24 -9.84
CA SER A 115 1.94 -10.86 -10.61
C SER A 115 2.49 -11.51 -11.88
N PRO A 116 2.16 -12.79 -12.16
CA PRO A 116 2.57 -13.44 -13.40
C PRO A 116 1.85 -12.80 -14.60
N VAL A 117 2.57 -12.64 -15.71
CA VAL A 117 2.01 -12.22 -17.00
C VAL A 117 1.28 -13.41 -17.61
N ASP A 118 0.00 -13.24 -17.92
CA ASP A 118 -0.84 -14.31 -18.44
C ASP A 118 -0.23 -14.95 -19.71
N PRO A 119 0.14 -16.25 -19.66
CA PRO A 119 0.72 -16.95 -20.79
C PRO A 119 -0.30 -17.31 -21.88
N TYR A 120 -1.61 -17.28 -21.59
CA TYR A 120 -2.69 -17.66 -22.53
C TYR A 120 -3.15 -16.52 -23.43
N ARG A 121 -2.28 -15.53 -23.64
CA ARG A 121 -2.50 -14.48 -24.64
C ARG A 121 -2.54 -15.10 -26.03
N ALA A 122 -3.74 -15.48 -26.49
CA ALA A 122 -3.98 -16.01 -27.82
C ALA A 122 -3.43 -15.02 -28.85
N PHE A 123 -2.45 -15.47 -29.63
CA PHE A 123 -2.02 -14.80 -30.85
C PHE A 123 -3.17 -14.90 -31.86
N PRO A 124 -3.70 -13.79 -32.39
CA PRO A 124 -4.42 -13.83 -33.66
C PRO A 124 -3.46 -14.05 -34.84
#